data_AF-A0A930G246-F1
#
_entry.id   AF-A0A930G246-F1
#
_cell.length_a   1.000
_cell.length_b   1.000
_cell.length_c   1.000
_cell.angle_alpha   90.00
_cell.angle_beta   90.00
_cell.angle_gamma   90.00
#
_symmetry.space_group_name_H-M   'P 1'
#
loop_
_entity.id
_entity.type
_entity.pdbx_description
1 polymer ?
#
loop_
_entity_poly.entity_id
_entity_poly.type
_entity_poly.pdbx_seq_one_letter_code
_entity_poly.pdbx_strand_id
1 'polypeptide(L)'
;MPYRLLILGIIAAALFGLGWLKGAGHVQDQWDAATSKQALQVATVEKEQAEATVRVVTEYVDRVKVVRQAGETIIKEVPVYVPAQADAACVVPRGFVRLHDAAAAGRLPQAAGAADALPAGIALSAVAGTVADNYERCHENTEQLKSLQEWIRAQEVAANE
;
A
#
# COMPACT_ATOMS: atom_id res chain seq x y z
N MET A 1 -47.39 5.94 -67.63
CA MET A 1 -47.64 5.51 -66.23
C MET A 1 -46.47 4.79 -65.53
N PRO A 2 -45.60 3.95 -66.17
CA PRO A 2 -44.57 3.19 -65.43
C PRO A 2 -43.35 4.03 -64.97
N TYR A 3 -42.95 5.05 -65.74
CA TYR A 3 -41.76 5.86 -65.44
C TYR A 3 -41.88 6.72 -64.17
N ARG A 4 -43.11 7.13 -63.82
CA ARG A 4 -43.37 7.91 -62.59
C ARG A 4 -43.12 7.10 -61.32
N LEU A 5 -43.44 5.81 -61.33
CA LEU A 5 -43.21 4.91 -60.21
C LEU A 5 -41.70 4.63 -60.01
N LEU A 6 -40.94 4.49 -61.10
CA LEU A 6 -39.48 4.36 -61.04
C LEU A 6 -38.81 5.62 -60.48
N ILE A 7 -39.22 6.82 -60.93
CA ILE A 7 -38.70 8.07 -60.38
C ILE A 7 -38.99 8.19 -58.89
N LEU A 8 -40.22 7.88 -58.45
CA LEU A 8 -40.59 7.93 -57.05
C LEU A 8 -39.78 6.93 -56.20
N GLY A 9 -39.51 5.73 -56.72
CA GLY A 9 -38.65 4.75 -56.06
C GLY A 9 -37.21 5.23 -55.88
N ILE A 10 -36.64 5.87 -56.90
CA ILE A 10 -35.28 6.45 -56.84
C ILE A 10 -35.23 7.60 -55.82
N ILE A 11 -36.24 8.48 -55.82
CA ILE A 11 -36.32 9.57 -54.84
C ILE A 11 -36.42 9.02 -53.42
N ALA A 12 -37.25 8.00 -53.18
CA ALA A 12 -37.39 7.38 -51.87
C ALA A 12 -36.06 6.74 -51.40
N ALA A 13 -35.36 6.02 -52.28
CA ALA A 13 -34.06 5.43 -51.98
C ALA A 13 -32.99 6.49 -51.69
N ALA A 14 -32.98 7.60 -52.44
CA ALA A 14 -32.05 8.71 -52.21
C ALA A 14 -32.31 9.41 -50.86
N LEU A 15 -33.58 9.66 -50.53
CA LEU A 15 -33.96 10.24 -49.23
C LEU A 15 -33.57 9.32 -48.07
N PHE A 16 -33.78 8.00 -48.22
CA PHE A 16 -33.37 7.02 -47.22
C PHE A 16 -31.86 6.96 -47.03
N GLY A 17 -31.08 6.91 -48.11
CA GLY A 17 -29.62 6.89 -48.07
C GLY A 17 -29.02 8.16 -47.44
N LEU A 18 -29.55 9.33 -47.82
CA LEU A 18 -29.14 10.61 -47.22
C LEU A 18 -29.50 10.69 -45.73
N GLY A 19 -30.69 10.19 -45.35
CA GLY A 19 -31.09 10.09 -43.95
C GLY A 19 -30.16 9.20 -43.13
N TRP A 20 -29.80 8.02 -43.67
CA TRP A 20 -28.86 7.10 -43.03
C TRP A 20 -27.46 7.69 -42.88
N LEU A 21 -26.88 8.24 -43.95
CA LEU A 21 -25.55 8.88 -43.92
C LEU A 21 -25.48 10.02 -42.91
N LYS A 22 -26.49 10.90 -42.89
CA LYS A 22 -26.55 12.01 -41.94
C LYS A 22 -26.75 11.52 -40.51
N GLY A 23 -27.59 10.50 -40.30
CA GLY A 23 -27.80 9.89 -38.99
C GLY A 23 -26.55 9.18 -38.46
N ALA A 24 -25.89 8.37 -39.28
CA ALA A 24 -24.67 7.66 -38.92
C ALA A 24 -23.52 8.63 -38.61
N GLY A 25 -23.33 9.67 -39.43
CA GLY A 25 -22.34 10.72 -39.15
C GLY A 25 -22.63 11.45 -37.84
N HIS A 26 -23.89 11.83 -37.59
CA HIS A 26 -24.26 12.53 -36.35
C HIS A 26 -24.04 11.69 -35.08
N VAL A 27 -24.27 10.37 -35.15
CA VAL A 27 -24.00 9.46 -34.03
C VAL A 27 -22.50 9.24 -33.87
N GLN A 28 -21.76 9.08 -34.96
CA GLN A 28 -20.30 8.92 -34.93
C GLN A 28 -19.61 10.16 -34.34
N ASP A 29 -20.00 11.37 -34.76
CA ASP A 29 -19.43 12.62 -34.23
C ASP A 29 -19.70 12.76 -32.73
N GLN A 30 -20.91 12.42 -32.27
CA GLN A 30 -21.23 12.43 -30.83
C GLN A 30 -20.45 11.36 -30.07
N TRP A 31 -20.28 10.18 -30.65
CA TRP A 31 -19.51 9.09 -30.06
C TRP A 31 -18.03 9.46 -29.93
N ASP A 32 -17.42 10.02 -30.98
CA ASP A 32 -16.02 10.43 -31.00
C ASP A 32 -15.79 11.59 -30.02
N ALA A 33 -16.72 12.56 -29.94
CA ALA A 33 -16.66 13.63 -28.95
C ALA A 33 -16.79 13.10 -27.51
N ALA A 34 -17.72 12.17 -27.26
CA ALA A 34 -17.88 11.54 -25.95
C ALA A 34 -16.65 10.72 -25.55
N THR A 35 -16.09 9.96 -26.50
CA THR A 35 -14.89 9.14 -26.29
C THR A 35 -13.68 10.01 -26.01
N SER A 36 -13.48 11.11 -26.77
CA SER A 36 -12.40 12.06 -26.53
C SER A 36 -12.52 12.74 -25.17
N LYS A 37 -13.75 13.11 -24.76
CA LYS A 37 -13.99 13.72 -23.45
C LYS A 37 -13.70 12.72 -22.32
N GLN A 38 -14.15 11.49 -22.46
CA GLN A 38 -13.89 10.43 -21.49
C GLN A 38 -12.40 10.11 -21.40
N ALA A 39 -11.70 10.00 -22.53
CA ALA A 39 -10.24 9.77 -22.56
C ALA A 39 -9.48 10.90 -21.86
N LEU A 40 -9.89 12.16 -22.03
CA LEU A 40 -9.29 13.29 -21.33
C LEU A 40 -9.56 13.23 -19.83
N GLN A 41 -10.78 12.89 -19.41
CA GLN A 41 -11.11 12.72 -17.99
C GLN A 41 -10.28 11.61 -17.34
N VAL A 42 -10.18 10.44 -17.98
CA VAL A 42 -9.35 9.33 -17.51
C VAL A 42 -7.88 9.76 -17.40
N ALA A 43 -7.35 10.44 -18.41
CA ALA A 43 -5.96 10.92 -18.38
C ALA A 43 -5.69 11.94 -17.26
N THR A 44 -6.66 12.80 -16.95
CA THR A 44 -6.56 13.74 -15.82
C THR A 44 -6.54 12.99 -14.49
N VAL A 45 -7.48 12.07 -14.28
CA VAL A 45 -7.55 11.25 -13.06
C VAL A 45 -6.27 10.42 -12.89
N GLU A 46 -5.79 9.76 -13.94
CA GLU A 46 -4.54 8.98 -13.90
C GLU A 46 -3.34 9.85 -13.52
N LYS A 47 -3.28 11.08 -14.04
CA LYS A 47 -2.23 12.04 -13.69
C LYS A 47 -2.29 12.41 -12.21
N GLU A 48 -3.46 12.77 -11.69
CA GLU A 48 -3.66 13.14 -10.29
C GLU A 48 -3.36 11.97 -9.34
N GLN A 49 -3.76 10.76 -9.70
CA GLN A 49 -3.43 9.52 -8.99
C GLN A 49 -1.92 9.25 -8.95
N ALA A 50 -1.22 9.49 -10.05
CA ALA A 50 0.23 9.36 -10.12
C ALA A 50 0.94 10.40 -9.25
N GLU A 51 0.54 11.66 -9.32
CA GLU A 51 1.08 12.74 -8.49
C GLU A 51 0.83 12.48 -6.99
N ALA A 52 -0.38 12.05 -6.64
CA ALA A 52 -0.72 11.64 -5.27
C ALA A 52 0.13 10.46 -4.78
N THR A 53 0.37 9.47 -5.65
CA THR A 53 1.22 8.32 -5.33
C THR A 53 2.66 8.77 -5.06
N VAL A 54 3.24 9.60 -5.91
CA VAL A 54 4.61 10.12 -5.72
C VAL A 54 4.72 10.86 -4.39
N ARG A 55 3.76 11.73 -4.07
CA ARG A 55 3.74 12.47 -2.81
C ARG A 55 3.70 11.54 -1.60
N VAL A 56 2.73 10.62 -1.54
CA VAL A 56 2.57 9.72 -0.39
C VAL A 56 3.78 8.81 -0.20
N VAL A 57 4.34 8.27 -1.29
CA VAL A 57 5.53 7.42 -1.24
C VAL A 57 6.74 8.21 -0.75
N THR A 58 6.93 9.44 -1.23
CA THR A 58 8.04 10.30 -0.79
C THR A 58 7.97 10.55 0.71
N GLU A 59 6.82 10.99 1.22
CA GLU A 59 6.64 11.24 2.65
C GLU A 59 6.82 9.98 3.50
N TYR A 60 6.30 8.83 3.02
CA TYR A 60 6.46 7.54 3.70
C TYR A 60 7.93 7.13 3.83
N VAL A 61 8.71 7.25 2.76
CA VAL A 61 10.14 6.90 2.78
C VAL A 61 10.89 7.78 3.79
N ASP A 62 10.58 9.07 3.85
CA ASP A 62 11.19 9.98 4.83
C ASP A 62 10.82 9.58 6.27
N ARG A 63 9.55 9.25 6.55
CA ARG A 63 9.11 8.80 7.88
C ARG A 63 9.81 7.51 8.31
N VAL A 64 9.88 6.51 7.44
CA VAL A 64 10.56 5.23 7.75
C VAL A 64 12.06 5.43 7.96
N LYS A 65 12.70 6.32 7.21
CA LYS A 65 14.11 6.65 7.42
C LYS A 65 14.37 7.19 8.83
N VAL A 66 13.51 8.07 9.34
CA VAL A 66 13.61 8.60 10.71
C VAL A 66 13.44 7.48 11.73
N VAL A 67 12.45 6.59 11.56
CA VAL A 67 12.23 5.44 12.44
C VAL A 67 13.47 4.55 12.50
N ARG A 68 14.05 4.19 11.36
CA ARG A 68 15.28 3.38 11.28
C ARG A 68 16.47 4.04 11.95
N GLN A 69 16.69 5.32 11.68
CA GLN A 69 17.79 6.05 12.29
C GLN A 69 17.67 6.10 13.82
N ALA A 70 16.45 6.28 14.34
CA ALA A 70 16.19 6.22 15.77
C ALA A 70 16.43 4.82 16.33
N GLY A 71 15.90 3.77 15.67
CA GLY A 71 16.09 2.37 16.07
C GLY A 71 17.57 1.95 16.10
N GLU A 72 18.31 2.22 15.02
CA GLU A 72 19.76 1.98 14.95
C GLU A 72 20.53 2.69 16.07
N THR A 73 20.14 3.93 16.40
CA THR A 73 20.77 4.69 17.49
C THR A 73 20.47 4.04 18.84
N ILE A 74 19.22 3.69 19.12
CA ILE A 74 18.81 3.03 20.37
C ILE A 74 19.54 1.68 20.53
N ILE A 75 19.63 0.89 19.46
CA ILE A 75 20.33 -0.41 19.48
C ILE A 75 21.82 -0.22 19.79
N LYS A 76 22.48 0.80 19.21
CA LYS A 76 23.88 1.13 19.49
C LYS A 76 24.12 1.56 20.94
N GLU A 77 23.13 2.19 21.57
CA GLU A 77 23.20 2.64 22.96
C GLU A 77 22.96 1.50 23.98
N VAL A 78 22.51 0.32 23.56
CA VAL A 78 22.25 -0.82 24.47
C VAL A 78 23.40 -1.12 25.44
N PRO A 79 24.69 -1.19 25.03
CA PRO A 79 25.79 -1.44 25.96
C PRO A 79 26.06 -0.30 26.95
N VAL A 80 25.61 0.92 26.64
CA VAL A 80 25.73 2.08 27.54
C VAL A 80 24.68 1.98 28.65
N TYR A 81 23.43 1.61 28.31
CA TYR A 81 22.34 1.49 29.26
C TYR A 81 22.25 0.12 29.95
N VAL A 82 22.81 -0.92 29.34
CA VAL A 82 22.98 -2.27 29.89
C VAL A 82 24.48 -2.57 29.96
N PRO A 83 25.18 -1.97 30.94
CA PRO A 83 26.63 -2.14 31.06
C PRO A 83 26.98 -3.59 31.42
N ALA A 84 28.19 -4.02 31.06
CA ALA A 84 28.65 -5.41 31.23
C ALA A 84 28.45 -5.98 32.65
N GLN A 85 28.56 -5.14 33.68
CA GLN A 85 28.35 -5.56 35.08
C GLN A 85 26.87 -5.89 35.35
N ALA A 86 25.94 -5.09 34.83
CA ALA A 86 24.51 -5.36 34.95
C ALA A 86 24.10 -6.56 34.10
N ASP A 87 24.68 -6.67 32.90
CA ASP A 87 24.48 -7.78 31.98
C ASP A 87 24.91 -9.12 32.61
N ALA A 88 26.08 -9.15 33.24
CA ALA A 88 26.57 -10.34 33.95
C ALA A 88 25.81 -10.66 35.25
N ALA A 89 25.22 -9.66 35.90
CA ALA A 89 24.46 -9.83 37.13
C ALA A 89 23.05 -10.38 36.90
N CYS A 90 22.53 -10.36 35.67
CA CYS A 90 21.18 -10.79 35.33
C CYS A 90 21.21 -12.04 34.43
N VAL A 91 20.81 -13.19 34.99
CA VAL A 91 20.71 -14.43 34.22
C VAL A 91 19.36 -14.49 33.51
N VAL A 92 19.38 -14.60 32.18
CA VAL A 92 18.19 -14.88 31.37
C VAL A 92 17.87 -16.39 31.44
N PRO A 93 16.71 -16.80 31.98
CA PRO A 93 16.36 -18.22 32.12
C PRO A 93 15.84 -18.81 30.80
N ARG A 94 16.02 -20.12 30.60
CA ARG A 94 15.50 -20.84 29.41
C ARG A 94 13.98 -20.73 29.27
N GLY A 95 13.27 -20.71 30.38
CA GLY A 95 11.81 -20.55 30.38
C GLY A 95 11.36 -19.21 29.80
N PHE A 96 12.10 -18.13 30.06
CA PHE A 96 11.83 -16.82 29.46
C PHE A 96 11.98 -16.88 27.95
N VAL A 97 13.11 -17.40 27.46
CA VAL A 97 13.38 -17.53 26.01
C VAL A 97 12.29 -18.36 25.33
N ARG A 98 11.93 -19.52 25.90
CA ARG A 98 10.90 -20.37 25.31
C ARG A 98 9.54 -19.69 25.23
N LEU A 99 9.14 -18.97 26.28
CA LEU A 99 7.88 -18.22 26.29
C LEU A 99 7.91 -17.07 25.28
N HIS A 100 9.01 -16.31 25.26
CA HIS A 100 9.23 -15.22 24.32
C HIS A 100 9.14 -15.69 22.86
N ASP A 101 9.86 -16.75 22.51
CA ASP A 101 9.88 -17.28 21.14
C ASP A 101 8.53 -17.88 20.73
N ALA A 102 7.81 -18.49 21.67
CA ALA A 102 6.45 -18.97 21.42
C ALA A 102 5.50 -17.81 21.14
N ALA A 103 5.61 -16.70 21.89
CA ALA A 103 4.84 -15.49 21.66
C ALA A 103 5.17 -14.85 20.30
N ALA A 104 6.46 -14.74 19.96
CA ALA A 104 6.90 -14.24 18.66
C ALA A 104 6.40 -15.11 17.49
N ALA A 105 6.32 -16.42 17.68
CA ALA A 105 5.79 -17.36 16.69
C ALA A 105 4.25 -17.48 16.71
N GLY A 106 3.54 -16.75 17.58
CA GLY A 106 2.07 -16.80 17.66
C GLY A 106 1.51 -18.15 18.09
N ARG A 107 2.24 -18.93 18.90
CA ARG A 107 1.85 -20.27 19.35
C ARG A 107 1.98 -20.45 20.85
N LEU A 108 1.28 -21.43 21.40
CA LEU A 108 1.43 -21.78 22.81
C LEU A 108 2.81 -22.42 23.06
N PRO A 109 3.49 -22.07 24.17
CA PRO A 109 4.69 -22.77 24.59
C PRO A 109 4.33 -24.19 25.06
N GLN A 110 5.32 -25.08 25.04
CA GLN A 110 5.21 -26.36 25.74
C GLN A 110 5.04 -26.11 27.25
N ALA A 111 4.51 -27.12 27.95
CA ALA A 111 4.35 -27.07 29.40
C ALA A 111 5.66 -26.68 30.10
N ALA A 112 5.54 -25.87 31.16
CA ALA A 112 6.66 -25.48 31.98
C ALA A 112 7.30 -26.71 32.66
N GLY A 113 8.61 -26.63 32.92
CA GLY A 113 9.36 -27.71 33.55
C GLY A 113 10.61 -27.19 34.27
N ALA A 114 11.22 -28.04 35.10
CA ALA A 114 12.34 -27.66 35.95
C ALA A 114 13.54 -27.08 35.17
N ALA A 115 13.74 -27.49 33.92
CA ALA A 115 14.81 -26.98 33.05
C ALA A 115 14.65 -25.48 32.71
N ASP A 116 13.48 -24.89 32.95
CA ASP A 116 13.20 -23.47 32.68
C ASP A 116 14.00 -22.52 33.55
N ALA A 117 14.31 -22.94 34.77
CA ALA A 117 15.09 -22.14 35.72
C ALA A 117 16.59 -22.10 35.35
N LEU A 118 17.04 -22.96 34.44
CA LEU A 118 18.45 -23.00 34.04
C LEU A 118 18.83 -21.78 33.18
N PRO A 119 20.09 -21.33 33.23
CA PRO A 119 20.58 -20.27 32.36
C PRO A 119 20.42 -20.63 30.87
N ALA A 120 19.95 -19.67 30.08
CA ALA A 120 19.88 -19.81 28.62
C ALA A 120 21.22 -19.55 27.93
N GLY A 121 22.16 -18.88 28.62
CA GLY A 121 23.41 -18.40 28.01
C GLY A 121 23.21 -17.18 27.12
N ILE A 122 22.06 -16.52 27.21
CA ILE A 122 21.75 -15.28 26.51
C ILE A 122 22.03 -14.11 27.45
N ALA A 123 22.77 -13.12 26.96
CA ALA A 123 23.03 -11.87 27.67
C ALA A 123 21.74 -11.03 27.79
N LEU A 124 21.56 -10.33 28.89
CA LEU A 124 20.49 -9.34 29.06
C LEU A 124 20.58 -8.24 27.99
N SER A 125 21.78 -7.81 27.62
CA SER A 125 22.01 -6.86 26.53
C SER A 125 21.50 -7.37 25.18
N ALA A 126 21.63 -8.68 24.91
CA ALA A 126 21.07 -9.28 23.71
C ALA A 126 19.53 -9.28 23.71
N VAL A 127 18.90 -9.49 24.87
CA VAL A 127 17.45 -9.35 25.02
C VAL A 127 17.03 -7.90 24.77
N ALA A 128 17.71 -6.93 25.37
CA ALA A 128 17.43 -5.51 25.19
C ALA A 128 17.55 -5.08 23.70
N GLY A 129 18.60 -5.51 23.01
CA GLY A 129 18.78 -5.24 21.58
C GLY A 129 17.68 -5.88 20.72
N THR A 130 17.29 -7.12 21.03
CA THR A 130 16.19 -7.81 20.32
C THR A 130 14.85 -7.11 20.53
N VAL A 131 14.56 -6.65 21.74
CA VAL A 131 13.33 -5.89 22.04
C VAL A 131 13.32 -4.54 21.33
N ALA A 132 14.47 -3.85 21.28
CA ALA A 132 14.60 -2.60 20.54
C ALA A 132 14.36 -2.77 19.02
N ASP A 133 14.98 -3.79 18.41
CA ASP A 133 14.75 -4.16 16.98
C ASP A 133 13.28 -4.52 16.71
N ASN A 134 12.63 -5.23 17.63
CA ASN A 134 11.20 -5.52 17.52
C ASN A 134 10.34 -4.25 17.55
N TYR A 135 10.64 -3.29 18.43
CA TYR A 135 9.89 -2.03 18.47
C TYR A 135 10.15 -1.15 17.24
N GLU A 136 11.38 -1.11 16.74
CA GLU A 136 11.69 -0.44 15.47
C GLU A 136 10.81 -0.98 14.33
N ARG A 137 10.74 -2.30 14.16
CA ARG A 137 9.88 -2.94 13.15
C ARG A 137 8.41 -2.64 13.35
N CYS A 138 7.94 -2.60 14.60
CA CYS A 138 6.56 -2.21 14.91
C CYS A 138 6.28 -0.75 14.49
N HIS A 139 7.22 0.16 14.70
CA HIS A 139 7.09 1.54 14.26
C HIS A 139 7.13 1.66 12.73
N GLU A 140 7.99 0.89 12.04
CA GLU A 140 7.98 0.85 10.57
C GLU A 140 6.64 0.36 10.02
N ASN A 141 6.11 -0.75 10.55
CA ASN A 141 4.79 -1.28 10.16
C ASN A 141 3.66 -0.28 10.41
N THR A 142 3.77 0.50 11.49
CA THR A 142 2.82 1.57 11.80
C THR A 142 2.83 2.64 10.71
N GLU A 143 4.02 3.09 10.29
CA GLU A 143 4.15 4.08 9.21
C GLU A 143 3.71 3.54 7.85
N GLN A 144 3.95 2.25 7.58
CA GLN A 144 3.43 1.56 6.40
C GLN A 144 1.90 1.58 6.36
N LEU A 145 1.23 1.21 7.46
CA LEU A 145 -0.23 1.20 7.52
C LEU A 145 -0.82 2.60 7.36
N LYS A 146 -0.24 3.61 8.03
CA LYS A 146 -0.65 5.01 7.88
C LYS A 146 -0.53 5.46 6.42
N SER A 147 0.62 5.21 5.79
CA SER A 147 0.86 5.58 4.40
C SER A 147 -0.08 4.86 3.44
N LEU A 148 -0.38 3.58 3.65
CA LEU A 148 -1.36 2.85 2.85
C LEU A 148 -2.75 3.49 2.96
N GLN A 149 -3.19 3.84 4.17
CA GLN A 149 -4.48 4.49 4.37
C GLN A 149 -4.52 5.89 3.74
N GLU A 150 -3.44 6.66 3.84
CA GLU A 150 -3.29 7.96 3.16
C GLU A 150 -3.37 7.80 1.65
N TRP A 151 -2.66 6.80 1.09
CA TRP A 151 -2.67 6.51 -0.34
C TRP A 151 -4.08 6.14 -0.82
N ILE A 152 -4.78 5.22 -0.14
CA ILE A 152 -6.16 4.82 -0.51
C ILE A 152 -7.07 6.04 -0.56
N ARG A 153 -7.06 6.89 0.47
CA ARG A 153 -7.88 8.11 0.49
C ARG A 153 -7.50 9.06 -0.64
N ALA A 154 -6.22 9.19 -0.96
CA ALA A 154 -5.77 10.04 -2.05
C ALA A 154 -6.22 9.51 -3.42
N GLN A 155 -6.25 8.19 -3.62
CA GLN A 155 -6.79 7.57 -4.83
C GLN A 155 -8.31 7.79 -4.96
N GLU A 156 -9.05 7.69 -3.85
CA GLU A 156 -10.49 7.97 -3.81
C GLU A 156 -10.78 9.44 -4.14
N VAL A 157 -9.99 10.39 -3.63
CA VAL A 157 -10.14 11.80 -3.98
C VAL A 157 -9.90 12.02 -5.47
N ALA A 158 -8.76 11.55 -6.00
CA ALA A 158 -8.43 11.71 -7.42
C ALA A 158 -9.44 11.01 -8.37
N ALA A 159 -10.09 9.93 -7.93
CA ALA A 159 -11.10 9.24 -8.73
C ALA A 159 -12.47 9.93 -8.74
N ASN A 160 -12.73 10.83 -7.78
CA ASN A 160 -14.03 11.50 -7.60
C ASN A 160 -14.01 12.99 -7.99
N GLU A 161 -12.85 13.52 -8.40
CA GLU A 161 -12.69 14.85 -9.03
C GLU A 161 -13.06 14.81 -10.53
#